data_AF-A0A2T7NPA7-F1
#
_entry.id   AF-A0A2T7NPA7-F1
#
_cell.length_a   1.000
_cell.length_b   1.000
_cell.length_c   1.000
_cell.angle_alpha   90.00
_cell.angle_beta   90.00
_cell.angle_gamma   90.00
#
_symmetry.space_group_name_H-M   'P 1'
#
loop_
_entity.id
_entity.type
_entity.pdbx_description
1 polymer ?
#
loop_
_entity_poly.entity_id
_entity_poly.type
_entity_poly.pdbx_seq_one_letter_code
_entity_poly.pdbx_strand_id
1 'polypeptide(L)'
;MLLLKRSPKSKFMPNMYVFPGGVAADVDFSSEWIGVFDFLGRDQRQNIFDFLQRGGEGTPMFSRIREPKFSNIPSEVAFRICAIRETFEESGVLLVRDASKNRDNWWPNLWDKPSEAGFIKDQSVINEWRSKVDKDPEEFLRMCQKLKLVPDVWSLYEWSNWLTPTFEGRRFDTAFFICCVQGKPHAVEDEGETVHSQWTSPSFLLSQYKDGKANIAPPQLYESFRLIRFNISDLLKFSWHRSQYRVGRWLPVLISCADGSMMLMPGDSLYPADVKPRKCQIAGDENPVSFILTSKLVCSYAQQLEFFVKNIVELASSNQDHNQLLRSKQKYPKLISVVHRILQV
;
A
#
# COMPACT_ATOMS: atom_id res chain seq x y z
N MET A 1 -8.99 4.43 -5.87
CA MET A 1 -8.42 3.85 -4.64
C MET A 1 -9.43 3.98 -3.53
N LEU A 2 -9.51 2.96 -2.68
CA LEU A 2 -10.34 2.98 -1.48
C LEU A 2 -9.60 3.78 -0.40
N LEU A 3 -10.29 4.72 0.22
CA LEU A 3 -9.74 5.63 1.21
C LEU A 3 -10.71 5.76 2.38
N LEU A 4 -10.17 5.67 3.58
CA LEU A 4 -10.87 5.77 4.84
C LEU A 4 -10.48 7.07 5.54
N LYS A 5 -11.40 7.68 6.28
CA LYS A 5 -11.10 8.81 7.15
C LYS A 5 -11.17 8.35 8.60
N ARG A 6 -10.04 8.42 9.31
CA ARG A 6 -9.98 8.05 10.73
C ARG A 6 -10.84 8.98 11.58
N SER A 7 -11.49 8.40 12.58
CA SER A 7 -12.30 9.12 13.56
C SER A 7 -11.51 10.22 14.27
N PRO A 8 -12.14 11.34 14.64
CA PRO A 8 -11.52 12.32 15.53
C PRO A 8 -11.08 11.72 16.88
N LYS A 9 -11.70 10.59 17.28
CA LYS A 9 -11.41 9.88 18.53
C LYS A 9 -10.26 8.87 18.40
N SER A 10 -9.71 8.66 17.21
CA SER A 10 -8.63 7.70 17.01
C SER A 10 -7.38 8.09 17.80
N LYS A 11 -6.81 7.14 18.56
CA LYS A 11 -5.59 7.35 19.37
C LYS A 11 -4.34 7.66 18.55
N PHE A 12 -4.37 7.34 17.26
CA PHE A 12 -3.28 7.56 16.31
C PHE A 12 -3.85 8.17 15.03
N MET A 13 -3.22 9.26 14.56
CA MET A 13 -3.57 9.98 13.32
C MET A 13 -5.07 10.34 13.20
N PRO A 14 -5.68 11.02 14.20
CA PRO A 14 -7.10 11.39 14.14
C PRO A 14 -7.37 12.34 12.96
N ASN A 15 -8.54 12.19 12.33
CA ASN A 15 -8.97 12.96 11.15
C ASN A 15 -8.13 12.80 9.88
N MET A 16 -7.13 11.91 9.88
CA MET A 16 -6.33 11.66 8.68
C MET A 16 -7.03 10.68 7.75
N TYR A 17 -6.85 10.90 6.45
CA TYR A 17 -7.19 9.92 5.44
C TYR A 17 -6.10 8.85 5.37
N VAL A 18 -6.54 7.59 5.34
CA VAL A 18 -5.69 6.40 5.28
C VAL A 18 -6.22 5.37 4.27
N PHE A 19 -5.35 4.58 3.68
CA PHE A 19 -5.70 3.31 3.04
C PHE A 19 -6.07 2.31 4.13
N PRO A 20 -6.98 1.36 3.85
CA PRO A 20 -7.32 0.32 4.79
C PRO A 20 -6.10 -0.52 5.19
N GLY A 21 -6.05 -0.91 6.46
CA GLY A 21 -4.99 -1.77 6.98
C GLY A 21 -4.66 -1.53 8.44
N GLY A 22 -4.01 -2.51 9.05
CA GLY A 22 -3.68 -2.46 10.46
C GLY A 22 -2.58 -3.44 10.85
N VAL A 23 -2.68 -3.94 12.08
CA VAL A 23 -1.66 -4.81 12.67
C VAL A 23 -2.03 -6.26 12.42
N ALA A 24 -1.06 -7.05 11.96
CA ALA A 24 -1.28 -8.48 11.81
C ALA A 24 -1.57 -9.12 13.18
N ALA A 25 -2.67 -9.88 13.23
CA ALA A 25 -3.08 -10.67 14.38
C ALA A 25 -2.43 -12.06 14.32
N ASP A 26 -2.33 -12.73 15.47
CA ASP A 26 -1.77 -14.08 15.56
C ASP A 26 -2.49 -15.08 14.63
N VAL A 27 -3.81 -14.94 14.48
CA VAL A 27 -4.61 -15.79 13.59
C VAL A 27 -4.25 -15.63 12.11
N ASP A 28 -3.73 -14.48 11.69
CA ASP A 28 -3.29 -14.27 10.30
C ASP A 28 -2.14 -15.23 9.95
N PHE A 29 -1.40 -15.72 10.95
CA PHE A 29 -0.31 -16.70 10.82
C PHE A 29 -0.73 -18.15 11.15
N SER A 30 -2.01 -18.40 11.41
CA SER A 30 -2.52 -19.72 11.84
C SER A 30 -2.28 -20.80 10.78
N SER A 31 -1.94 -22.02 11.22
CA SER A 31 -1.85 -23.19 10.33
C SER A 31 -3.20 -23.61 9.76
N GLU A 32 -4.31 -23.20 10.39
CA GLU A 32 -5.66 -23.52 9.92
C GLU A 32 -5.98 -22.93 8.56
N TRP A 33 -5.27 -21.87 8.14
CA TRP A 33 -5.37 -21.34 6.79
C TRP A 33 -5.03 -22.37 5.71
N ILE A 34 -4.17 -23.35 6.01
CA ILE A 34 -3.88 -24.46 5.08
C ILE A 34 -5.18 -25.17 4.68
N GLY A 35 -6.07 -25.45 5.64
CA GLY A 35 -7.36 -26.09 5.38
C GLY A 35 -8.31 -25.23 4.55
N VAL A 36 -8.24 -23.90 4.69
CA VAL A 36 -9.02 -22.95 3.87
C VAL A 36 -8.51 -22.93 2.44
N PHE A 37 -7.20 -22.77 2.23
CA PHE A 37 -6.62 -22.79 0.89
C PHE A 37 -6.75 -24.17 0.21
N ASP A 38 -6.79 -25.26 0.97
CA ASP A 38 -7.06 -26.60 0.46
C ASP A 38 -8.46 -26.75 -0.16
N PHE A 39 -9.39 -25.80 0.05
CA PHE A 39 -10.65 -25.76 -0.72
C PHE A 39 -10.41 -25.57 -2.23
N LEU A 40 -9.26 -24.99 -2.61
CA LEU A 40 -8.81 -24.85 -4.01
C LEU A 40 -8.14 -26.12 -4.55
N GLY A 41 -7.84 -27.08 -3.68
CA GLY A 41 -6.95 -28.20 -3.98
C GLY A 41 -5.51 -27.92 -3.56
N ARG A 42 -4.81 -28.96 -3.10
CA ARG A 42 -3.44 -28.86 -2.55
C ARG A 42 -2.44 -28.32 -3.54
N ASP A 43 -2.52 -28.74 -4.80
CA ASP A 43 -1.62 -28.29 -5.86
C ASP A 43 -1.80 -26.80 -6.14
N GLN A 44 -3.04 -26.31 -6.13
CA GLN A 44 -3.32 -24.88 -6.31
C GLN A 44 -2.83 -24.05 -5.14
N ARG A 45 -3.06 -24.51 -3.89
CA ARG A 45 -2.47 -23.87 -2.71
C ARG A 45 -0.96 -23.76 -2.84
N GLN A 46 -0.29 -24.85 -3.23
CA GLN A 46 1.16 -24.86 -3.37
C GLN A 46 1.63 -23.90 -4.46
N ASN A 47 0.98 -23.91 -5.65
CA ASN A 47 1.29 -22.98 -6.74
C ASN A 47 1.15 -21.51 -6.31
N ILE A 48 0.10 -21.17 -5.54
CA ILE A 48 -0.09 -19.82 -5.01
C ILE A 48 1.02 -19.45 -4.02
N PHE A 49 1.36 -20.37 -3.10
CA PHE A 49 2.39 -20.12 -2.10
C PHE A 49 3.77 -19.97 -2.75
N ASP A 50 4.08 -20.76 -3.78
CA ASP A 50 5.32 -20.67 -4.53
C ASP A 50 5.37 -19.37 -5.36
N PHE A 51 4.25 -18.99 -5.97
CA PHE A 51 4.14 -17.73 -6.72
C PHE A 51 4.42 -16.51 -5.84
N LEU A 52 3.87 -16.48 -4.63
CA LEU A 52 4.06 -15.34 -3.73
C LEU A 52 5.50 -15.24 -3.22
N GLN A 53 6.19 -16.38 -3.09
CA GLN A 53 7.56 -16.45 -2.55
C GLN A 53 8.65 -16.21 -3.60
N ARG A 54 8.29 -16.05 -4.88
CA ARG A 54 9.24 -15.90 -5.97
C ARG A 54 10.06 -14.60 -5.85
N GLY A 55 11.26 -14.61 -6.44
CA GLY A 55 12.11 -13.41 -6.53
C GLY A 55 13.14 -13.24 -5.40
N GLY A 56 13.26 -14.22 -4.49
CA GLY A 56 14.28 -14.24 -3.44
C GLY A 56 13.83 -13.59 -2.12
N GLU A 57 14.79 -13.11 -1.32
CA GLU A 57 14.50 -12.51 -0.02
C GLU A 57 13.67 -11.22 -0.18
N GLY A 58 12.46 -11.26 0.40
CA GLY A 58 11.51 -10.17 0.41
C GLY A 58 11.87 -9.02 1.35
N THR A 59 10.88 -8.18 1.67
CA THR A 59 11.02 -7.25 2.79
C THR A 59 11.43 -8.02 4.07
N PRO A 60 12.30 -7.43 4.94
CA PRO A 60 12.74 -8.06 6.18
C PRO A 60 11.60 -8.55 7.10
N MET A 61 10.40 -7.98 7.00
CA MET A 61 9.27 -8.41 7.82
C MET A 61 8.73 -9.81 7.42
N PHE A 62 8.90 -10.20 6.15
CA PHE A 62 8.49 -11.50 5.62
C PHE A 62 9.51 -12.60 5.93
N SER A 63 10.80 -12.27 5.97
CA SER A 63 11.88 -13.22 6.28
C SER A 63 12.21 -13.34 7.78
N ARG A 64 11.54 -12.55 8.63
CA ARG A 64 11.75 -12.63 10.09
C ARG A 64 11.40 -14.03 10.62
N ILE A 65 12.33 -14.63 11.35
CA ILE A 65 12.13 -15.88 12.08
C ILE A 65 11.02 -15.71 13.13
N ARG A 66 10.02 -16.59 13.09
CA ARG A 66 8.89 -16.63 14.03
C ARG A 66 8.90 -17.93 14.81
N GLU A 67 8.11 -17.95 15.88
CA GLU A 67 7.83 -19.20 16.59
C GLU A 67 7.21 -20.23 15.62
N PRO A 68 7.46 -21.54 15.82
CA PRO A 68 6.97 -22.58 14.91
C PRO A 68 5.46 -22.53 14.64
N LYS A 69 4.65 -22.20 15.67
CA LYS A 69 3.19 -22.09 15.53
C LYS A 69 2.74 -21.01 14.54
N PHE A 70 3.56 -19.98 14.31
CA PHE A 70 3.31 -18.87 13.37
C PHE A 70 4.11 -18.99 12.06
N SER A 71 4.69 -20.16 11.80
CA SER A 71 5.55 -20.41 10.63
C SER A 71 4.99 -21.50 9.72
N ASN A 72 3.75 -21.95 9.96
CA ASN A 72 3.10 -23.02 9.19
C ASN A 72 2.62 -22.58 7.80
N ILE A 73 2.40 -21.28 7.62
CA ILE A 73 2.18 -20.66 6.31
C ILE A 73 3.27 -19.61 6.07
N PRO A 74 3.57 -19.28 4.80
CA PRO A 74 4.54 -18.21 4.49
C PRO A 74 4.11 -16.88 5.11
N SER A 75 5.04 -16.15 5.73
CA SER A 75 4.72 -14.88 6.42
C SER A 75 4.09 -13.83 5.49
N GLU A 76 4.50 -13.78 4.23
CA GLU A 76 3.89 -12.88 3.24
C GLU A 76 2.42 -13.23 2.92
N VAL A 77 2.05 -14.52 2.99
CA VAL A 77 0.65 -14.95 2.86
C VAL A 77 -0.13 -14.44 4.06
N ALA A 78 0.42 -14.60 5.27
CA ALA A 78 -0.17 -14.08 6.50
C ALA A 78 -0.38 -12.56 6.44
N PHE A 79 0.60 -11.78 5.99
CA PHE A 79 0.44 -10.33 5.86
C PHE A 79 -0.58 -9.91 4.79
N ARG A 80 -0.78 -10.72 3.75
CA ARG A 80 -1.85 -10.51 2.77
C ARG A 80 -3.22 -10.83 3.34
N ILE A 81 -3.32 -11.89 4.14
CA ILE A 81 -4.54 -12.21 4.91
C ILE A 81 -4.87 -11.04 5.84
N CYS A 82 -3.89 -10.54 6.60
CA CYS A 82 -4.05 -9.35 7.44
C CYS A 82 -4.59 -8.16 6.62
N ALA A 83 -3.96 -7.82 5.49
CA ALA A 83 -4.42 -6.70 4.66
C ALA A 83 -5.86 -6.88 4.17
N ILE A 84 -6.26 -8.09 3.78
CA ILE A 84 -7.63 -8.41 3.36
C ILE A 84 -8.61 -8.31 4.54
N ARG A 85 -8.25 -8.90 5.69
CA ARG A 85 -9.05 -8.89 6.92
C ARG A 85 -9.31 -7.46 7.39
N GLU A 86 -8.27 -6.65 7.52
CA GLU A 86 -8.37 -5.24 7.92
C GLU A 86 -9.17 -4.43 6.90
N THR A 87 -8.98 -4.68 5.59
CA THR A 87 -9.81 -4.03 4.56
C THR A 87 -11.29 -4.36 4.75
N PHE A 88 -11.61 -5.61 5.10
CA PHE A 88 -12.98 -6.04 5.37
C PHE A 88 -13.54 -5.42 6.65
N GLU A 89 -12.78 -5.43 7.74
CA GLU A 89 -13.11 -4.81 9.03
C GLU A 89 -13.45 -3.33 8.84
N GLU A 90 -12.57 -2.56 8.22
CA GLU A 90 -12.68 -1.10 8.18
C GLU A 90 -13.62 -0.58 7.08
N SER A 91 -13.85 -1.34 6.01
CA SER A 91 -14.60 -0.86 4.84
C SER A 91 -15.74 -1.75 4.34
N GLY A 92 -15.86 -2.98 4.86
CA GLY A 92 -16.79 -3.98 4.34
C GLY A 92 -16.44 -4.54 2.96
N VAL A 93 -15.37 -4.06 2.32
CA VAL A 93 -14.90 -4.60 1.04
C VAL A 93 -14.19 -5.93 1.27
N LEU A 94 -14.85 -7.01 0.87
CA LEU A 94 -14.34 -8.36 1.06
C LEU A 94 -13.60 -8.87 -0.19
N LEU A 95 -12.28 -9.07 -0.05
CA LEU A 95 -11.40 -9.61 -1.11
C LEU A 95 -11.17 -11.11 -0.91
N VAL A 96 -12.15 -11.89 -1.34
CA VAL A 96 -12.13 -13.35 -1.25
C VAL A 96 -12.58 -13.96 -2.56
N ARG A 97 -12.53 -15.27 -2.66
CA ARG A 97 -13.00 -16.03 -3.82
C ARG A 97 -13.81 -17.23 -3.35
N ASP A 98 -14.81 -17.58 -4.14
CA ASP A 98 -15.69 -18.72 -3.89
C ASP A 98 -15.03 -20.01 -4.44
N ALA A 99 -14.55 -20.86 -3.53
CA ALA A 99 -13.89 -22.11 -3.90
C ALA A 99 -14.83 -23.11 -4.61
N SER A 100 -16.15 -22.93 -4.51
CA SER A 100 -17.13 -23.81 -5.15
C SER A 100 -17.34 -23.52 -6.64
N LYS A 101 -17.08 -22.29 -7.09
CA LYS A 101 -17.44 -21.83 -8.44
C LYS A 101 -16.31 -21.85 -9.46
N ASN A 102 -15.05 -21.96 -9.03
CA ASN A 102 -13.94 -21.60 -9.90
C ASN A 102 -12.81 -22.64 -9.99
N ARG A 103 -12.99 -23.88 -9.47
CA ARG A 103 -11.92 -24.89 -9.26
C ARG A 103 -10.90 -25.07 -10.39
N ASP A 104 -11.30 -24.93 -11.65
CA ASP A 104 -10.46 -25.28 -12.80
C ASP A 104 -9.71 -24.10 -13.47
N ASN A 105 -9.91 -22.84 -13.03
CA ASN A 105 -9.42 -21.63 -13.75
C ASN A 105 -8.68 -20.59 -12.88
N TRP A 106 -8.08 -20.99 -11.76
CA TRP A 106 -7.39 -20.06 -10.83
C TRP A 106 -6.04 -19.52 -11.36
N TRP A 107 -5.51 -20.10 -12.45
CA TRP A 107 -4.14 -19.89 -12.97
C TRP A 107 -4.11 -20.21 -14.48
N PRO A 108 -3.43 -19.48 -15.42
CA PRO A 108 -2.32 -18.54 -15.26
C PRO A 108 -2.42 -17.30 -16.19
N ASN A 109 -3.33 -16.35 -15.97
CA ASN A 109 -3.27 -15.04 -16.65
C ASN A 109 -3.98 -13.99 -15.80
N LEU A 110 -3.29 -13.52 -14.75
CA LEU A 110 -3.79 -12.46 -13.86
C LEU A 110 -3.26 -11.07 -14.24
N TRP A 111 -2.37 -10.98 -15.24
CA TRP A 111 -1.74 -9.73 -15.68
C TRP A 111 -2.75 -8.69 -16.20
N ASP A 112 -3.94 -9.13 -16.60
CA ASP A 112 -5.05 -8.32 -17.10
C ASP A 112 -6.39 -8.59 -16.39
N LYS A 113 -6.41 -9.44 -15.35
CA LYS A 113 -7.64 -9.79 -14.62
C LYS A 113 -7.64 -9.18 -13.20
N PRO A 114 -8.46 -8.15 -12.94
CA PRO A 114 -8.60 -7.62 -11.59
C PRO A 114 -9.29 -8.64 -10.65
N SER A 115 -9.18 -8.40 -9.35
CA SER A 115 -9.90 -9.17 -8.33
C SER A 115 -11.42 -8.98 -8.46
N GLU A 116 -12.14 -10.09 -8.33
CA GLU A 116 -13.61 -10.09 -8.27
C GLU A 116 -14.05 -9.85 -6.83
N ALA A 117 -14.27 -8.59 -6.48
CA ALA A 117 -14.79 -8.21 -5.18
C ALA A 117 -16.33 -8.08 -5.22
N GLY A 118 -16.98 -8.31 -4.08
CA GLY A 118 -18.43 -8.03 -3.92
C GLY A 118 -19.38 -9.03 -4.57
N PHE A 119 -18.97 -10.29 -4.77
CA PHE A 119 -19.87 -11.32 -5.32
C PHE A 119 -20.91 -11.83 -4.30
N ILE A 120 -20.68 -11.62 -3.00
CA ILE A 120 -21.68 -11.88 -1.96
C ILE A 120 -22.68 -10.73 -1.99
N LYS A 121 -23.86 -10.97 -2.57
CA LYS A 121 -24.91 -9.95 -2.75
C LYS A 121 -25.71 -9.67 -1.48
N ASP A 122 -25.73 -10.61 -0.55
CA ASP A 122 -26.46 -10.46 0.70
C ASP A 122 -25.64 -9.63 1.70
N GLN A 123 -25.98 -8.35 1.79
CA GLN A 123 -25.31 -7.41 2.69
C GLN A 123 -25.53 -7.76 4.18
N SER A 124 -26.61 -8.46 4.52
CA SER A 124 -26.87 -8.83 5.93
C SER A 124 -25.84 -9.84 6.44
N VAL A 125 -25.48 -10.83 5.62
CA VAL A 125 -24.43 -11.81 5.91
C VAL A 125 -23.08 -11.12 6.07
N ILE A 126 -22.76 -10.20 5.15
CA ILE A 126 -21.52 -9.42 5.22
C ILE A 126 -21.44 -8.60 6.50
N ASN A 127 -22.51 -7.89 6.86
CA ASN A 127 -22.54 -7.03 8.04
C ASN A 127 -22.46 -7.86 9.34
N GLU A 128 -23.13 -9.02 9.39
CA GLU A 128 -23.06 -9.93 10.54
C GLU A 128 -21.62 -10.40 10.78
N TRP A 129 -20.95 -10.91 9.74
CA TRP A 129 -19.58 -11.36 9.86
C TRP A 129 -18.62 -10.22 10.17
N ARG A 130 -18.77 -9.08 9.50
CA ARG A 130 -17.95 -7.89 9.76
C ARG A 130 -18.00 -7.48 11.23
N SER A 131 -19.18 -7.46 11.85
CA SER A 131 -19.34 -7.12 13.27
C SER A 131 -18.70 -8.14 14.22
N LYS A 132 -18.57 -9.41 13.80
CA LYS A 132 -17.85 -10.43 14.56
C LYS A 132 -16.34 -10.26 14.42
N VAL A 133 -15.87 -10.05 13.18
CA VAL A 133 -14.45 -9.88 12.86
C VAL A 133 -13.87 -8.63 13.54
N ASP A 134 -14.61 -7.52 13.57
CA ASP A 134 -14.23 -6.29 14.30
C ASP A 134 -13.94 -6.53 15.79
N LYS A 135 -14.60 -7.51 16.41
CA LYS A 135 -14.42 -7.85 17.83
C LYS A 135 -13.33 -8.90 18.05
N ASP A 136 -13.18 -9.82 17.10
CA ASP A 136 -12.28 -10.95 17.18
C ASP A 136 -11.77 -11.30 15.77
N PRO A 137 -10.47 -11.07 15.47
CA PRO A 137 -9.91 -11.38 14.17
C PRO A 137 -10.01 -12.88 13.81
N GLU A 138 -10.17 -13.78 14.80
CA GLU A 138 -10.38 -15.21 14.52
C GLU A 138 -11.67 -15.48 13.74
N GLU A 139 -12.67 -14.61 13.86
CA GLU A 139 -13.93 -14.76 13.15
C GLU A 139 -13.75 -14.62 11.64
N PHE A 140 -12.67 -14.02 11.15
CA PHE A 140 -12.37 -13.94 9.72
C PHE A 140 -12.02 -15.32 9.16
N LEU A 141 -11.17 -16.07 9.87
CA LEU A 141 -10.84 -17.45 9.54
C LEU A 141 -12.10 -18.33 9.61
N ARG A 142 -12.90 -18.19 10.67
CA ARG A 142 -14.15 -18.96 10.84
C ARG A 142 -15.16 -18.65 9.73
N MET A 143 -15.29 -17.40 9.31
CA MET A 143 -16.12 -17.00 8.16
C MET A 143 -15.65 -17.73 6.90
N CYS A 144 -14.36 -17.68 6.57
CA CYS A 144 -13.78 -18.34 5.41
C CYS A 144 -14.04 -19.86 5.43
N GLN A 145 -13.87 -20.51 6.58
CA GLN A 145 -14.13 -21.95 6.75
C GLN A 145 -15.62 -22.32 6.55
N LYS A 146 -16.54 -21.52 7.13
CA LYS A 146 -18.00 -21.77 7.06
C LYS A 146 -18.58 -21.49 5.68
N LEU A 147 -18.19 -20.37 5.08
CA LEU A 147 -18.71 -19.92 3.78
C LEU A 147 -17.93 -20.50 2.59
N LYS A 148 -16.89 -21.32 2.84
CA LYS A 148 -16.00 -21.88 1.80
C LYS A 148 -15.36 -20.80 0.93
N LEU A 149 -14.95 -19.72 1.58
CA LEU A 149 -14.30 -18.58 0.96
C LEU A 149 -12.81 -18.62 1.19
N VAL A 150 -12.03 -18.31 0.16
CA VAL A 150 -10.57 -18.25 0.23
C VAL A 150 -10.11 -16.80 0.04
N PRO A 151 -9.28 -16.23 0.93
CA PRO A 151 -8.74 -14.89 0.74
C PRO A 151 -7.98 -14.77 -0.58
N ASP A 152 -8.24 -13.71 -1.35
CA ASP A 152 -7.67 -13.49 -2.70
C ASP A 152 -6.23 -12.94 -2.63
N VAL A 153 -5.35 -13.66 -1.92
CA VAL A 153 -3.99 -13.20 -1.59
C VAL A 153 -3.11 -12.98 -2.83
N TRP A 154 -3.35 -13.69 -3.93
CA TRP A 154 -2.57 -13.57 -5.17
C TRP A 154 -2.94 -12.35 -6.02
N SER A 155 -4.11 -11.75 -5.78
CA SER A 155 -4.50 -10.49 -6.42
C SER A 155 -3.99 -9.25 -5.67
N LEU A 156 -3.33 -9.45 -4.52
CA LEU A 156 -2.56 -8.41 -3.85
C LEU A 156 -1.12 -8.48 -4.37
N TYR A 157 -0.57 -7.41 -4.91
CA TYR A 157 0.83 -7.32 -5.32
C TYR A 157 1.63 -6.50 -4.31
N GLU A 158 2.88 -6.88 -4.02
CA GLU A 158 3.77 -6.05 -3.20
C GLU A 158 3.97 -4.69 -3.87
N TRP A 159 3.78 -3.60 -3.14
CA TRP A 159 3.87 -2.24 -3.69
C TRP A 159 5.01 -1.42 -3.08
N SER A 160 5.11 -1.41 -1.75
CA SER A 160 6.20 -0.77 -1.01
C SER A 160 6.27 -1.33 0.41
N ASN A 161 7.39 -1.12 1.09
CA ASN A 161 7.49 -1.40 2.53
C ASN A 161 8.14 -0.21 3.23
N TRP A 162 7.44 0.37 4.20
CA TRP A 162 7.86 1.57 4.91
C TRP A 162 8.11 1.28 6.37
N LEU A 163 9.30 1.64 6.84
CA LEU A 163 9.62 1.66 8.26
C LEU A 163 9.52 3.10 8.79
N THR A 164 8.67 3.31 9.78
CA THR A 164 8.53 4.61 10.44
C THR A 164 9.89 5.05 11.02
N PRO A 165 10.34 6.30 10.80
CA PRO A 165 11.57 6.82 11.39
C PRO A 165 11.58 6.80 12.94
N THR A 166 12.75 6.88 13.56
CA THR A 166 12.93 6.82 15.02
C THR A 166 12.49 8.07 15.77
N PHE A 167 12.37 9.21 15.09
CA PHE A 167 11.91 10.45 15.72
C PHE A 167 10.39 10.47 15.92
N GLU A 168 9.66 9.54 15.32
CA GLU A 168 8.24 9.34 15.58
C GLU A 168 8.03 8.54 16.88
N GLY A 169 7.11 8.98 17.74
CA GLY A 169 6.87 8.33 19.04
C GLY A 169 6.32 6.91 18.94
N ARG A 170 5.68 6.55 17.82
CA ARG A 170 5.19 5.19 17.54
C ARG A 170 5.64 4.77 16.15
N ARG A 171 6.18 3.56 16.03
CA ARG A 171 6.81 3.06 14.81
C ARG A 171 6.14 1.79 14.29
N PHE A 172 6.04 1.68 12.98
CA PHE A 172 5.51 0.54 12.26
C PHE A 172 6.45 0.13 11.12
N ASP A 173 6.54 -1.17 10.85
CA ASP A 173 7.15 -1.74 9.64
C ASP A 173 5.99 -2.22 8.75
N THR A 174 5.61 -1.40 7.77
CA THR A 174 4.33 -1.51 7.06
C THR A 174 4.57 -1.99 5.64
N ALA A 175 4.00 -3.13 5.25
CA ALA A 175 3.94 -3.54 3.84
C ALA A 175 2.67 -2.99 3.20
N PHE A 176 2.81 -2.26 2.10
CA PHE A 176 1.69 -1.85 1.26
C PHE A 176 1.51 -2.88 0.15
N PHE A 177 0.25 -3.25 -0.06
CA PHE A 177 -0.17 -4.07 -1.18
C PHE A 177 -1.07 -3.27 -2.11
N ILE A 178 -1.04 -3.60 -3.39
CA ILE A 178 -1.95 -3.06 -4.38
C ILE A 178 -2.84 -4.17 -4.94
N CYS A 179 -4.15 -3.93 -4.94
CA CYS A 179 -5.13 -4.82 -5.54
C CYS A 179 -6.04 -4.00 -6.46
N CYS A 180 -6.06 -4.35 -7.74
CA CYS A 180 -7.04 -3.80 -8.68
C CYS A 180 -8.32 -4.64 -8.59
N VAL A 181 -9.45 -4.00 -8.35
CA VAL A 181 -10.75 -4.68 -8.23
C VAL A 181 -11.65 -4.33 -9.41
N GLN A 182 -12.51 -5.26 -9.82
CA GLN A 182 -13.51 -4.99 -10.83
C GLN A 182 -14.62 -4.10 -10.26
N GLY A 183 -14.88 -2.98 -10.94
CA GLY A 183 -15.89 -2.01 -10.50
C GLY A 183 -15.48 -1.25 -9.23
N LYS A 184 -16.48 -0.79 -8.49
CA LYS A 184 -16.32 -0.12 -7.19
C LYS A 184 -17.24 -0.81 -6.19
N PRO A 185 -16.77 -1.88 -5.52
CA PRO A 185 -17.56 -2.59 -4.52
C PRO A 185 -18.13 -1.60 -3.51
N HIS A 186 -19.35 -1.87 -3.03
CA HIS A 186 -19.96 -1.05 -2.00
C HIS A 186 -19.05 -1.08 -0.76
N ALA A 187 -18.59 0.10 -0.36
CA ALA A 187 -17.76 0.28 0.83
C ALA A 187 -18.60 1.06 1.84
N VAL A 188 -18.59 0.59 3.08
CA VAL A 188 -19.36 1.17 4.19
C VAL A 188 -18.37 1.38 5.33
N GLU A 189 -18.38 2.56 5.96
CA GLU A 189 -17.58 2.77 7.16
C GLU A 189 -17.95 1.79 8.30
N ASP A 190 -17.00 1.50 9.19
CA ASP A 190 -17.33 1.00 10.51
C ASP A 190 -17.65 2.22 11.38
N GLU A 191 -18.83 2.35 11.99
CA GLU A 191 -19.19 3.57 12.74
C GLU A 191 -18.31 3.84 14.01
N GLY A 192 -17.20 3.09 14.18
CA GLY A 192 -16.22 3.20 15.24
C GLY A 192 -14.92 3.92 14.83
N GLU A 193 -14.02 3.21 14.13
CA GLU A 193 -12.67 3.70 13.84
C GLU A 193 -12.61 4.65 12.64
N THR A 194 -13.46 4.43 11.63
CA THR A 194 -13.52 5.19 10.39
C THR A 194 -14.84 5.94 10.29
N VAL A 195 -14.80 7.25 10.03
CA VAL A 195 -16.03 8.07 9.93
C VAL A 195 -16.49 8.31 8.49
N HIS A 196 -15.69 7.88 7.51
CA HIS A 196 -16.03 8.03 6.09
C HIS A 196 -15.21 7.05 5.24
N SER A 197 -15.88 6.26 4.40
CA SER A 197 -15.24 5.42 3.37
C SER A 197 -15.57 5.93 1.97
N GLN A 198 -14.56 6.04 1.09
CA GLN A 198 -14.79 6.46 -0.29
C GLN A 198 -13.84 5.85 -1.30
N TRP A 199 -14.39 5.57 -2.49
CA TRP A 199 -13.60 5.36 -3.69
C TRP A 199 -13.26 6.71 -4.32
N THR A 200 -11.98 7.08 -4.33
CA THR A 200 -11.51 8.35 -4.91
C THR A 200 -10.36 8.15 -5.90
N SER A 201 -10.01 9.19 -6.66
CA SER A 201 -8.81 9.19 -7.49
C SER A 201 -7.62 9.73 -6.70
N PRO A 202 -6.39 9.26 -6.99
CA PRO A 202 -5.17 9.87 -6.48
C PRO A 202 -5.11 11.39 -6.73
N SER A 203 -5.47 11.84 -7.94
CA SER A 203 -5.47 13.25 -8.31
C SER A 203 -6.38 14.11 -7.43
N PHE A 204 -7.58 13.63 -7.11
CA PHE A 204 -8.52 14.35 -6.25
C PHE A 204 -8.03 14.41 -4.81
N LEU A 205 -7.54 13.30 -4.25
CA LEU A 205 -7.00 13.29 -2.89
C LEU A 205 -5.87 14.32 -2.74
N LEU A 206 -4.97 14.38 -3.73
CA LEU A 206 -3.84 15.29 -3.73
C LEU A 206 -4.24 16.76 -3.90
N SER A 207 -5.29 17.07 -4.67
CA SER A 207 -5.83 18.43 -4.73
C SER A 207 -6.43 18.85 -3.38
N GLN A 208 -7.15 17.95 -2.71
CA GLN A 208 -7.70 18.22 -1.38
C GLN A 208 -6.60 18.42 -0.34
N TYR A 209 -5.49 17.66 -0.43
CA TYR A 209 -4.33 17.85 0.43
C TYR A 209 -3.67 19.21 0.21
N LYS A 210 -3.45 19.60 -1.05
CA LYS A 210 -2.88 20.91 -1.39
C LYS A 210 -3.74 22.07 -0.87
N ASP A 211 -5.05 21.94 -0.93
CA ASP A 211 -5.99 22.94 -0.43
C ASP A 211 -6.13 22.94 1.11
N GLY A 212 -5.39 22.08 1.83
CA GLY A 212 -5.50 21.94 3.29
C GLY A 212 -6.82 21.30 3.76
N LYS A 213 -7.60 20.70 2.85
CA LYS A 213 -8.91 20.08 3.11
C LYS A 213 -8.80 18.61 3.50
N ALA A 214 -7.66 17.97 3.24
CA ALA A 214 -7.40 16.58 3.58
C ALA A 214 -6.00 16.44 4.18
N ASN A 215 -5.89 15.80 5.35
CA ASN A 215 -4.61 15.42 5.94
C ASN A 215 -4.35 13.94 5.64
N ILE A 216 -3.15 13.59 5.19
CA ILE A 216 -2.78 12.23 4.78
C ILE A 216 -1.42 11.88 5.39
N ALA A 217 -1.26 10.65 5.86
CA ALA A 217 0.00 10.19 6.41
C ALA A 217 1.12 10.24 5.36
N PRO A 218 2.38 10.61 5.71
CA PRO A 218 3.44 10.83 4.73
C PRO A 218 3.70 9.65 3.76
N PRO A 219 3.76 8.37 4.20
CA PRO A 219 3.91 7.25 3.27
C PRO A 219 2.79 7.20 2.23
N GLN A 220 1.55 7.42 2.65
CA GLN A 220 0.38 7.31 1.77
C GLN A 220 0.24 8.49 0.82
N LEU A 221 0.68 9.68 1.25
CA LEU A 221 0.82 10.82 0.35
C LEU A 221 1.82 10.48 -0.76
N TYR A 222 2.97 9.89 -0.41
CA TYR A 222 4.00 9.48 -1.38
C TYR A 222 3.45 8.44 -2.36
N GLU A 223 2.76 7.42 -1.84
CA GLU A 223 2.15 6.41 -2.69
C GLU A 223 1.05 6.99 -3.59
N SER A 224 0.24 7.92 -3.09
CA SER A 224 -0.76 8.61 -3.92
C SER A 224 -0.12 9.32 -5.12
N PHE A 225 1.05 9.93 -4.94
CA PHE A 225 1.81 10.51 -6.06
C PHE A 225 2.36 9.47 -7.03
N ARG A 226 2.82 8.30 -6.55
CA ARG A 226 3.20 7.20 -7.45
C ARG A 226 2.01 6.70 -8.27
N LEU A 227 0.83 6.62 -7.65
CA LEU A 227 -0.38 6.10 -8.28
C LEU A 227 -0.97 7.02 -9.35
N ILE A 228 -0.73 8.35 -9.33
CA ILE A 228 -1.28 9.23 -10.38
C ILE A 228 -0.77 8.90 -11.79
N ARG A 229 0.33 8.16 -11.89
CA ARG A 229 0.98 7.82 -13.16
C ARG A 229 0.28 6.70 -13.92
N PHE A 230 -0.66 6.02 -13.28
CA PHE A 230 -1.30 4.84 -13.83
C PHE A 230 -2.80 5.07 -13.99
N ASN A 231 -3.34 4.59 -15.11
CA ASN A 231 -4.72 4.12 -15.12
C ASN A 231 -4.77 2.69 -14.51
N ILE A 232 -5.96 2.19 -14.21
CA ILE A 232 -6.13 0.89 -13.52
C ILE A 232 -5.55 -0.28 -14.34
N SER A 233 -5.71 -0.28 -15.67
CA SER A 233 -5.18 -1.34 -16.52
C SER A 233 -3.66 -1.36 -16.52
N ASP A 234 -3.03 -0.20 -16.63
CA ASP A 234 -1.56 -0.09 -16.63
C ASP A 234 -0.98 -0.43 -15.26
N LEU A 235 -1.68 -0.04 -14.19
CA LEU A 235 -1.31 -0.38 -12.82
C LEU A 235 -1.29 -1.90 -12.63
N LEU A 236 -2.36 -2.61 -13.04
CA LEU A 236 -2.45 -4.06 -12.90
C LEU A 236 -1.31 -4.77 -13.64
N LYS A 237 -1.05 -4.39 -14.90
CA LYS A 237 0.05 -4.94 -15.70
C LYS A 237 1.39 -4.66 -15.06
N PHE A 238 1.62 -3.42 -14.62
CA PHE A 238 2.85 -3.02 -13.94
C PHE A 238 3.06 -3.85 -12.67
N SER A 239 2.04 -3.98 -11.83
CA SER A 239 2.08 -4.75 -10.59
C SER A 239 2.38 -6.24 -10.84
N TRP A 240 1.78 -6.83 -11.88
CA TRP A 240 2.08 -8.20 -12.28
C TRP A 240 3.55 -8.37 -12.66
N HIS A 241 4.09 -7.54 -13.55
CA HIS A 241 5.50 -7.61 -13.94
C HIS A 241 6.44 -7.33 -12.77
N ARG A 242 6.13 -6.32 -11.94
CA ARG A 242 6.91 -5.92 -10.77
C ARG A 242 6.98 -7.03 -9.72
N SER A 243 5.94 -7.85 -9.60
CA SER A 243 5.89 -8.97 -8.64
C SER A 243 6.86 -10.13 -8.94
N GLN A 244 7.63 -10.06 -10.03
CA GLN A 244 8.78 -10.93 -10.25
C GLN A 244 10.00 -10.52 -9.40
N TYR A 245 9.99 -9.29 -8.90
CA TYR A 245 11.05 -8.71 -8.08
C TYR A 245 10.50 -8.42 -6.69
N ARG A 246 11.33 -8.56 -5.67
CA ARG A 246 10.94 -8.22 -4.29
C ARG A 246 10.97 -6.72 -4.03
N VAL A 247 10.24 -6.29 -3.01
CA VAL A 247 10.24 -4.90 -2.54
C VAL A 247 11.20 -4.73 -1.37
N GLY A 248 12.14 -3.78 -1.51
CA GLY A 248 13.03 -3.37 -0.43
C GLY A 248 12.32 -2.47 0.58
N ARG A 249 12.81 -2.48 1.83
CA ARG A 249 12.29 -1.62 2.90
C ARG A 249 12.80 -0.19 2.74
N TRP A 250 11.89 0.77 2.79
CA TRP A 250 12.18 2.19 2.81
C TRP A 250 12.19 2.72 4.23
N LEU A 251 13.24 3.47 4.56
CA LEU A 251 13.40 4.12 5.85
C LEU A 251 13.73 5.60 5.59
N PRO A 252 12.76 6.51 5.78
CA PRO A 252 13.02 7.93 5.58
C PRO A 252 14.05 8.47 6.59
N VAL A 253 14.91 9.38 6.15
CA VAL A 253 15.93 10.06 6.99
C VAL A 253 15.69 11.55 6.98
N LEU A 254 15.53 12.17 8.15
CA LEU A 254 15.37 13.60 8.27
C LEU A 254 16.75 14.28 8.27
N ILE A 255 16.92 15.34 7.49
CA ILE A 255 18.10 16.19 7.51
C ILE A 255 17.72 17.64 7.80
N SER A 256 18.60 18.35 8.49
CA SER A 256 18.48 19.80 8.72
C SER A 256 19.10 20.58 7.56
N CYS A 257 18.36 21.55 7.05
CA CYS A 257 18.78 22.51 6.02
C CYS A 257 18.80 23.92 6.62
N ALA A 258 19.40 24.89 5.92
CA ALA A 258 19.54 26.26 6.43
C ALA A 258 18.19 26.97 6.71
N ASP A 259 17.13 26.58 6.02
CA ASP A 259 15.80 27.21 6.03
C ASP A 259 14.65 26.21 6.32
N GLY A 260 14.99 25.01 6.80
CA GLY A 260 13.99 24.00 7.16
C GLY A 260 14.58 22.61 7.31
N SER A 261 13.72 21.60 7.21
CA SER A 261 14.12 20.19 7.26
C SER A 261 13.65 19.45 6.01
N MET A 262 14.39 18.43 5.60
CA MET A 262 14.06 17.60 4.44
C MET A 262 14.04 16.13 4.80
N MET A 263 13.07 15.40 4.25
CA MET A 263 13.01 13.95 4.34
C MET A 263 13.70 13.34 3.11
N LEU A 264 14.75 12.56 3.34
CA LEU A 264 15.44 11.80 2.32
C LEU A 264 14.88 10.38 2.22
N MET A 265 14.75 9.91 1.00
CA MET A 265 14.32 8.56 0.66
C MET A 265 15.49 7.73 0.12
N PRO A 266 15.46 6.38 0.26
CA PRO A 266 16.45 5.53 -0.37
C PRO A 266 16.61 5.84 -1.87
N GLY A 267 17.84 6.04 -2.31
CA GLY A 267 18.17 6.44 -3.66
C GLY A 267 18.41 7.94 -3.84
N ASP A 268 18.04 8.79 -2.88
CA ASP A 268 18.42 10.22 -2.93
C ASP A 268 19.93 10.39 -2.82
N SER A 269 20.49 11.40 -3.51
CA SER A 269 21.94 11.60 -3.58
C SER A 269 22.59 11.93 -2.23
N LEU A 270 21.81 12.44 -1.27
CA LEU A 270 22.26 12.70 0.10
C LEU A 270 21.85 11.61 1.08
N TYR A 271 21.15 10.56 0.63
CA TYR A 271 20.70 9.48 1.51
C TYR A 271 21.93 8.76 2.09
N PRO A 272 22.04 8.60 3.41
CA PRO A 272 23.24 8.01 4.01
C PRO A 272 23.47 6.57 3.54
N ALA A 273 24.74 6.20 3.35
CA ALA A 273 25.09 4.84 2.92
C ALA A 273 24.83 3.77 3.99
N ASP A 274 24.93 4.11 5.28
CA ASP A 274 24.68 3.21 6.42
C ASP A 274 23.57 3.75 7.32
N VAL A 275 22.31 3.52 6.93
CA VAL A 275 21.15 3.85 7.77
C VAL A 275 20.78 2.66 8.64
N LYS A 276 20.90 2.83 9.97
CA LYS A 276 20.58 1.78 10.95
C LYS A 276 19.13 1.91 11.41
N PRO A 277 18.26 0.89 11.20
CA PRO A 277 16.82 0.97 11.49
C PRO A 277 16.42 1.31 12.93
N ARG A 278 17.33 1.15 13.88
CA ARG A 278 17.10 1.37 15.32
C ARG A 278 17.90 2.55 15.91
N LYS A 279 18.70 3.25 15.10
CA LYS A 279 19.43 4.46 15.54
C LYS A 279 18.71 5.72 15.08
N CYS A 280 19.07 6.88 15.62
CA CYS A 280 18.46 8.16 15.22
C CYS A 280 18.57 8.35 13.69
N GLN A 281 17.45 8.56 13.01
CA GLN A 281 17.39 8.95 11.58
C GLN A 281 17.31 10.49 11.40
N ILE A 282 17.99 11.26 12.26
CA ILE A 282 18.22 12.69 12.06
C ILE A 282 19.70 12.86 11.71
N ALA A 283 20.00 13.37 10.50
CA ALA A 283 21.37 13.59 10.06
C ALA A 283 21.76 15.06 10.19
N GLY A 284 22.85 15.31 10.95
CA GLY A 284 23.61 16.56 10.97
C GLY A 284 22.97 17.72 11.75
N ASP A 285 23.33 17.88 13.03
CA ASP A 285 23.16 19.14 13.78
C ASP A 285 24.42 20.03 13.75
N GLU A 286 25.58 19.50 13.33
CA GLU A 286 26.87 20.18 13.48
C GLU A 286 27.25 21.09 12.30
N ASN A 287 26.53 21.01 11.17
CA ASN A 287 26.59 21.98 10.07
C ASN A 287 25.35 21.80 9.18
N PRO A 288 24.33 22.68 9.24
CA PRO A 288 23.17 22.57 8.35
C PRO A 288 23.66 22.62 6.90
N VAL A 289 23.14 21.72 6.06
CA VAL A 289 23.49 21.73 4.64
C VAL A 289 23.09 23.10 4.10
N SER A 290 24.06 23.87 3.58
CA SER A 290 23.90 25.28 3.14
C SER A 290 23.02 25.45 1.89
N PHE A 291 22.24 24.42 1.57
CA PHE A 291 21.26 24.46 0.51
C PHE A 291 20.15 25.42 0.94
N ILE A 292 20.11 26.59 0.31
CA ILE A 292 18.91 27.41 0.27
C ILE A 292 17.87 26.58 -0.51
N LEU A 293 16.62 26.49 -0.05
CA LEU A 293 15.49 25.80 -0.72
C LEU A 293 15.22 26.27 -2.18
N THR A 294 16.03 27.18 -2.72
CA THR A 294 15.94 27.73 -4.07
C THR A 294 16.90 27.08 -5.10
N SER A 295 17.88 26.26 -4.70
CA SER A 295 18.95 25.79 -5.60
C SER A 295 18.85 24.33 -6.09
N LYS A 296 17.84 24.00 -6.88
CA LYS A 296 17.98 23.12 -8.08
C LYS A 296 18.60 21.70 -8.01
N LEU A 297 18.83 21.05 -6.86
CA LEU A 297 19.28 19.64 -6.89
C LEU A 297 18.84 18.71 -5.74
N VAL A 298 18.17 19.21 -4.72
CA VAL A 298 17.46 18.35 -3.76
C VAL A 298 16.20 19.11 -3.38
N CYS A 299 15.12 18.82 -4.09
CA CYS A 299 13.88 19.58 -3.97
C CYS A 299 13.08 18.95 -2.83
N SER A 300 12.64 19.75 -1.85
CA SER A 300 11.90 19.27 -0.67
C SER A 300 10.71 18.43 -1.10
N TYR A 301 10.29 17.48 -0.26
CA TYR A 301 9.07 16.70 -0.49
C TYR A 301 7.89 17.64 -0.81
N ALA A 302 7.69 18.73 -0.06
CA ALA A 302 6.65 19.73 -0.37
C ALA A 302 6.84 20.45 -1.72
N GLN A 303 8.06 20.77 -2.15
CA GLN A 303 8.32 21.50 -3.42
C GLN A 303 8.42 20.61 -4.65
N GLN A 304 8.87 19.34 -4.53
CA GLN A 304 8.67 18.35 -5.58
C GLN A 304 7.18 18.14 -5.79
N LEU A 305 6.41 18.06 -4.71
CA LEU A 305 4.96 17.92 -4.78
C LEU A 305 4.26 19.19 -5.28
N GLU A 306 4.67 20.39 -4.88
CA GLU A 306 4.11 21.65 -5.43
C GLU A 306 4.50 21.86 -6.89
N PHE A 307 5.75 21.62 -7.28
CA PHE A 307 6.19 21.74 -8.67
C PHE A 307 5.53 20.68 -9.57
N PHE A 308 5.34 19.47 -9.06
CA PHE A 308 4.62 18.39 -9.75
C PHE A 308 3.11 18.65 -9.80
N VAL A 309 2.50 19.19 -8.74
CA VAL A 309 1.07 19.57 -8.72
C VAL A 309 0.80 20.77 -9.64
N LYS A 310 1.67 21.78 -9.69
CA LYS A 310 1.52 22.91 -10.62
C LYS A 310 1.57 22.43 -12.07
N ASN A 311 2.54 21.58 -12.41
CA ASN A 311 2.73 21.16 -13.80
C ASN A 311 1.83 19.98 -14.23
N ILE A 312 1.51 19.02 -13.37
CA ILE A 312 0.66 17.86 -13.74
C ILE A 312 -0.82 18.15 -13.58
N VAL A 313 -1.26 18.91 -12.57
CA VAL A 313 -2.71 19.24 -12.49
C VAL A 313 -3.11 20.15 -13.64
N GLU A 314 -2.24 21.07 -14.09
CA GLU A 314 -2.45 21.84 -15.33
C GLU A 314 -2.43 20.94 -16.58
N LEU A 315 -1.51 19.97 -16.69
CA LEU A 315 -1.45 19.03 -17.82
C LEU A 315 -2.57 17.99 -17.84
N ALA A 316 -3.13 17.62 -16.68
CA ALA A 316 -4.22 16.64 -16.58
C ALA A 316 -5.60 17.29 -16.70
N SER A 317 -5.72 18.59 -16.44
CA SER A 317 -6.94 19.36 -16.68
C SER A 317 -7.03 19.87 -18.12
N SER A 318 -5.92 20.00 -18.84
CA SER A 318 -5.90 20.12 -20.30
C SER A 318 -5.87 18.73 -20.93
N ASN A 319 -6.97 18.25 -21.47
CA ASN A 319 -7.09 16.93 -22.10
C ASN A 319 -6.34 16.85 -23.46
N GLN A 320 -5.08 17.29 -23.55
CA GLN A 320 -4.32 17.40 -24.79
C GLN A 320 -2.84 17.02 -24.66
N ASP A 321 -2.50 15.99 -25.44
CA ASP A 321 -1.23 15.69 -26.11
C ASP A 321 0.02 15.28 -25.30
N HIS A 322 0.35 14.00 -25.48
CA HIS A 322 1.65 13.35 -25.23
C HIS A 322 2.86 14.17 -25.75
N ASN A 323 2.66 14.99 -26.79
CA ASN A 323 3.67 15.87 -27.37
C ASN A 323 4.06 17.06 -26.48
N GLN A 324 3.20 17.55 -25.58
CA GLN A 324 3.59 18.56 -24.59
C GLN A 324 4.53 17.99 -23.53
N LEU A 325 4.31 16.73 -23.13
CA LEU A 325 5.20 16.00 -22.23
C LEU A 325 6.60 15.78 -22.83
N LEU A 326 6.69 15.60 -24.15
CA LEU A 326 7.97 15.47 -24.87
C LEU A 326 8.70 16.81 -25.02
N ARG A 327 7.98 17.92 -25.19
CA ARG A 327 8.58 19.27 -25.21
C ARG A 327 9.11 19.70 -23.84
N SER A 328 8.47 19.28 -22.74
CA SER A 328 8.99 19.52 -21.39
C SER A 328 10.24 18.69 -21.07
N LYS A 329 10.42 17.50 -21.67
CA LYS A 329 11.68 16.72 -21.61
C LYS A 329 12.90 17.48 -22.15
N GLN A 330 12.73 18.28 -23.21
CA GLN A 330 13.81 19.10 -23.77
C GLN A 330 14.17 20.30 -22.89
N LYS A 331 13.20 20.85 -22.15
CA LYS A 331 13.39 22.08 -21.35
C LYS A 331 14.03 21.81 -19.97
N TYR A 332 13.89 20.60 -19.42
CA TYR A 332 14.38 20.27 -18.07
C TYR A 332 15.04 18.87 -17.95
N PRO A 333 16.21 18.65 -18.58
CA PRO A 333 16.86 17.33 -18.64
C PRO A 333 17.32 16.78 -17.27
N LYS A 334 17.52 17.63 -16.25
CA LYS A 334 17.92 17.22 -14.89
C LYS A 334 16.74 16.83 -13.97
N LEU A 335 15.51 17.25 -14.30
CA LEU A 335 14.28 16.80 -13.63
C LEU A 335 14.05 15.29 -13.85
N ILE A 336 14.58 14.78 -14.96
CA ILE A 336 14.52 13.36 -15.34
C ILE A 336 15.27 12.48 -14.33
N SER A 337 16.23 12.96 -13.53
CA SER A 337 16.97 12.11 -12.57
C SER A 337 16.23 11.87 -11.24
N VAL A 338 15.37 12.79 -10.82
CA VAL A 338 14.42 12.62 -9.70
C VAL A 338 13.21 11.83 -10.19
N VAL A 339 12.74 12.12 -11.40
CA VAL A 339 11.69 11.34 -12.07
C VAL A 339 12.16 9.90 -12.34
N HIS A 340 13.42 9.63 -12.72
CA HIS A 340 13.97 8.27 -12.88
C HIS A 340 14.03 7.51 -11.56
N ARG A 341 14.24 8.19 -10.42
CA ARG A 341 14.32 7.55 -9.11
C ARG A 341 12.95 7.18 -8.53
N ILE A 342 11.94 8.01 -8.78
CA ILE A 342 10.52 7.64 -8.54
C ILE A 342 10.08 6.48 -9.47
N LEU A 343 10.78 6.28 -10.60
CA LEU A 343 10.48 5.28 -11.64
C LEU A 343 11.24 3.94 -11.49
N GLN A 344 12.29 3.84 -10.67
CA GLN A 344 13.17 2.65 -10.60
C GLN A 344 13.01 1.78 -9.33
N VAL A 345 12.01 2.03 -8.47
CA VAL A 345 11.75 1.22 -7.26
C VAL A 345 10.34 0.68 -7.21
#